data_AF-A0A8K0KCL7-F1
#
_entry.id   AF-A0A8K0KCL7-F1
#
_cell.length_a   1.000
_cell.length_b   1.000
_cell.length_c   1.000
_cell.angle_alpha   90.00
_cell.angle_beta   90.00
_cell.angle_gamma   90.00
#
_symmetry.space_group_name_H-M   'P 1'
#
loop_
_entity.id
_entity.type
_entity.pdbx_description
1 polymer ?
#
loop_
_entity_poly.entity_id
_entity_poly.type
_entity_poly.pdbx_seq_one_letter_code
_entity_poly.pdbx_strand_id
1 'polypeptide(L)'
;MENRSASILDIAIEINNKNIKESGTAAQSGDRALLILGSKGAGKSTLINSLQGKNELPKPTLALEYSFLRRSGKSLVYKDVCNIWELGGGLLFSDIASVPIKYSGSLNKIAVILMLDLSNPQQLWITLEHYLMKLIKILSEYADKHGLSEEVTKNSWERLSGMHHHQDKSFIEPFPIPLLIIGGKYDVFKQFDIEDKKLICQTLRNISHSYGATLVFYSSKDQVLLKRGKDLLTQYAFYTSISNVNKNIVQDFLKPLFIPAGADSFQQIGVSPSGSLQEESVFTVPEDPAKDKHFEEPGLDLLISQKNN
;
A
#
# COMPACT_ATOMS: atom_id res chain seq x y z
N MET A 1 26.78 46.60 -36.58
CA MET A 1 26.34 45.51 -35.69
C MET A 1 25.44 44.62 -36.51
N GLU A 2 25.99 43.54 -37.07
CA GLU A 2 25.26 42.63 -37.96
C GLU A 2 24.24 41.82 -37.17
N ASN A 3 22.99 41.91 -37.64
CA ASN A 3 21.86 41.14 -37.15
C ASN A 3 22.06 39.69 -37.64
N ARG A 4 22.65 38.82 -36.80
CA ARG A 4 22.75 37.39 -37.12
C ARG A 4 21.35 36.82 -37.20
N SER A 5 20.88 36.54 -38.41
CA SER A 5 19.68 35.76 -38.68
C SER A 5 19.80 34.41 -37.98
N ALA A 6 18.79 34.05 -37.19
CA ALA A 6 18.74 32.78 -36.47
C ALA A 6 18.95 31.62 -37.45
N SER A 7 19.81 30.68 -37.08
CA SER A 7 20.10 29.52 -37.91
C SER A 7 18.85 28.65 -38.04
N ILE A 8 18.72 27.93 -39.14
CA ILE A 8 17.67 26.92 -39.33
C ILE A 8 17.65 25.91 -38.17
N LEU A 9 18.83 25.63 -37.58
CA LEU A 9 18.96 24.80 -36.39
C LEU A 9 18.29 25.42 -35.15
N ASP A 10 18.46 26.72 -34.93
CA ASP A 10 17.89 27.43 -33.78
C ASP A 10 16.36 27.46 -33.90
N ILE A 11 15.85 27.69 -35.11
CA ILE A 11 14.42 27.66 -35.41
C ILE A 11 13.86 26.25 -35.20
N ALA A 12 14.57 25.20 -35.63
CA ALA A 12 14.14 23.81 -35.42
C ALA A 12 14.12 23.42 -33.93
N ILE A 13 15.12 23.85 -33.15
CA ILE A 13 15.15 23.65 -31.70
C ILE A 13 14.00 24.40 -31.02
N GLU A 14 13.71 25.63 -31.45
CA GLU A 14 12.64 26.44 -30.89
C GLU A 14 11.25 25.84 -31.20
N ILE A 15 11.04 25.34 -32.42
CA ILE A 15 9.82 24.62 -32.82
C ILE A 15 9.68 23.34 -32.00
N ASN A 16 10.74 22.54 -31.83
CA ASN A 16 10.70 21.32 -31.03
C ASN A 16 10.38 21.63 -29.56
N ASN A 17 10.97 22.67 -28.99
CA ASN A 17 10.70 23.10 -27.62
C ASN A 17 9.27 23.64 -27.44
N LYS A 18 8.72 24.35 -28.43
CA LYS A 18 7.31 24.76 -28.45
C LYS A 18 6.38 23.56 -28.54
N ASN A 19 6.67 22.60 -29.42
CA ASN A 19 5.91 21.35 -29.51
C ASN A 19 5.97 20.51 -28.22
N ILE A 20 7.12 20.46 -27.53
CA ILE A 20 7.26 19.80 -26.22
C ILE A 20 6.43 20.52 -25.14
N LYS A 21 6.38 21.86 -25.17
CA LYS A 21 5.58 22.65 -24.22
C LYS A 21 4.06 22.57 -24.50
N GLU A 22 3.66 22.56 -25.77
CA GLU A 22 2.25 22.43 -26.20
C GLU A 22 1.74 20.99 -26.09
N SER A 23 2.57 19.98 -26.33
CA SER A 23 2.24 18.59 -25.97
C SER A 23 2.23 18.39 -24.45
N GLY A 24 2.95 19.19 -23.66
CA GLY A 24 2.89 19.16 -22.19
C GLY A 24 1.50 19.42 -21.59
N THR A 25 0.59 20.09 -22.31
CA THR A 25 -0.80 20.31 -21.86
C THR A 25 -1.81 19.32 -22.45
N ALA A 26 -1.48 18.64 -23.56
CA ALA A 26 -2.34 17.63 -24.20
C ALA A 26 -1.85 16.17 -24.07
N ALA A 27 -0.67 15.93 -23.49
CA ALA A 27 -0.07 14.62 -23.29
C ALA A 27 0.16 14.34 -21.80
N GLN A 28 -0.89 13.86 -21.11
CA GLN A 28 -0.73 13.01 -19.92
C GLN A 28 -0.18 11.61 -20.28
N SER A 29 0.69 11.52 -21.30
CA SER A 29 1.34 10.29 -21.77
C SER A 29 2.80 10.25 -21.32
N GLY A 30 3.04 10.54 -20.05
CA GLY A 30 4.32 10.22 -19.43
C GLY A 30 4.39 8.72 -19.15
N ASP A 31 5.52 8.09 -19.46
CA ASP A 31 5.81 6.72 -19.05
C ASP A 31 5.63 6.59 -17.53
N ARG A 32 4.71 5.70 -17.12
CA ARG A 32 4.43 5.41 -15.70
C ARG A 32 5.21 4.18 -15.27
N ALA A 33 5.33 3.96 -13.96
CA ALA A 33 6.04 2.81 -13.42
C ALA A 33 5.27 2.15 -12.25
N LEU A 34 5.23 0.83 -12.25
CA LEU A 34 4.92 0.01 -11.07
C LEU A 34 6.20 -0.63 -10.57
N LEU A 35 6.47 -0.49 -9.27
CA LEU A 35 7.49 -1.24 -8.57
C LEU A 35 6.81 -2.32 -7.72
N ILE A 36 6.99 -3.58 -8.11
CA ILE A 36 6.36 -4.75 -7.48
C ILE A 36 7.43 -5.50 -6.68
N LEU A 37 7.24 -5.60 -5.37
CA LEU A 37 8.18 -6.21 -4.43
C LEU A 37 7.44 -6.97 -3.32
N GLY A 38 8.17 -7.70 -2.47
CA GLY A 38 7.58 -8.48 -1.38
C GLY A 38 8.00 -9.94 -1.36
N SER A 39 7.26 -10.79 -0.65
CA SER A 39 7.71 -12.14 -0.28
C SER A 39 7.99 -13.04 -1.49
N LYS A 40 9.03 -13.88 -1.38
CA LYS A 40 9.37 -14.87 -2.40
C LYS A 40 8.21 -15.86 -2.53
N GLY A 41 7.72 -16.08 -3.75
CA GLY A 41 6.62 -17.02 -4.00
C GLY A 41 5.23 -16.54 -3.58
N ALA A 42 5.03 -15.25 -3.24
CA ALA A 42 3.71 -14.70 -2.92
C ALA A 42 2.75 -14.60 -4.14
N GLY A 43 3.25 -14.80 -5.35
CA GLY A 43 2.46 -14.75 -6.60
C GLY A 43 2.64 -13.47 -7.44
N LYS A 44 3.72 -12.69 -7.20
CA LYS A 44 4.04 -11.44 -7.94
C LYS A 44 4.07 -11.66 -9.45
N SER A 45 4.98 -12.52 -9.91
CA SER A 45 5.15 -12.86 -11.32
C SER A 45 3.89 -13.49 -11.93
N THR A 46 3.14 -14.27 -11.15
CA THR A 46 1.85 -14.83 -11.59
C THR A 46 0.81 -13.74 -11.86
N LEU A 47 0.74 -12.73 -10.98
CA LEU A 47 -0.16 -11.59 -11.16
C LEU A 47 0.25 -10.73 -12.36
N ILE A 48 1.56 -10.50 -12.55
CA ILE A 48 2.11 -9.78 -13.71
C ILE A 48 1.80 -10.52 -15.02
N ASN A 49 2.06 -11.83 -15.07
CA ASN A 49 1.76 -12.65 -16.25
C ASN A 49 0.26 -12.62 -16.58
N SER A 50 -0.60 -12.78 -15.58
CA SER A 50 -2.05 -12.72 -15.74
C SER A 50 -2.52 -11.34 -16.25
N LEU A 51 -1.92 -10.26 -15.74
CA LEU A 51 -2.18 -8.89 -16.21
C LEU A 51 -1.78 -8.70 -17.68
N GLN A 52 -0.68 -9.34 -18.11
CA GLN A 52 -0.20 -9.31 -19.49
C GLN A 52 -0.92 -10.30 -20.42
N GLY A 53 -1.88 -11.10 -19.90
CA GLY A 53 -2.55 -12.15 -20.67
C GLY A 53 -1.66 -13.36 -20.98
N LYS A 54 -0.54 -13.53 -20.28
CA LYS A 54 0.37 -14.68 -20.40
C LYS A 54 -0.10 -15.79 -19.47
N ASN A 55 -0.34 -16.97 -20.04
CA ASN A 55 -0.74 -18.18 -19.29
C ASN A 55 0.45 -19.13 -19.02
N GLU A 56 1.65 -18.57 -18.88
CA GLU A 56 2.88 -19.33 -18.61
C GLU A 56 3.21 -19.33 -17.12
N LEU A 57 3.72 -20.46 -16.63
CA LEU A 57 4.29 -20.54 -15.29
C LEU A 57 5.52 -19.63 -15.22
N PRO A 58 5.54 -18.64 -14.31
CA PRO A 58 6.66 -17.72 -14.23
C PRO A 58 7.92 -18.43 -13.77
N LYS A 59 9.04 -18.09 -14.40
CA LYS A 59 10.37 -18.48 -13.92
C LYS A 59 10.68 -17.71 -12.62
N PRO A 60 11.53 -18.25 -11.73
CA PRO A 60 11.96 -17.52 -10.54
C PRO A 60 12.66 -16.20 -10.93
N THR A 61 12.11 -15.08 -10.46
CA THR A 61 12.64 -13.74 -10.73
C THR A 61 14.04 -13.57 -10.14
N LEU A 62 15.00 -13.14 -10.97
CA LEU A 62 16.37 -12.86 -10.55
C LEU A 62 16.58 -11.35 -10.33
N ALA A 63 16.86 -10.96 -9.08
CA ALA A 63 17.13 -9.57 -8.70
C ALA A 63 16.04 -8.58 -9.17
N LEU A 64 16.25 -7.84 -10.26
CA LEU A 64 15.28 -6.87 -10.79
C LEU A 64 14.93 -7.22 -12.23
N GLU A 65 13.67 -7.54 -12.48
CA GLU A 65 13.15 -7.83 -13.82
C GLU A 65 12.28 -6.69 -14.34
N TYR A 66 12.45 -6.38 -15.62
CA TYR A 66 11.69 -5.36 -16.32
C TYR A 66 10.67 -6.00 -17.26
N SER A 67 9.46 -5.47 -17.25
CA SER A 67 8.45 -5.69 -18.28
C SER A 67 7.61 -4.44 -18.47
N PHE A 68 6.64 -4.45 -19.37
CA PHE A 68 5.75 -3.32 -19.59
C PHE A 68 4.33 -3.77 -19.92
N LEU A 69 3.37 -2.91 -19.62
CA LEU A 69 1.98 -3.05 -19.99
C LEU A 69 1.61 -1.95 -21.00
N ARG A 70 0.90 -2.33 -22.06
CA ARG A 70 0.35 -1.39 -23.03
C ARG A 70 -1.17 -1.40 -22.94
N ARG A 71 -1.76 -0.22 -22.93
CA ARG A 71 -3.20 -0.06 -23.09
C ARG A 71 -3.47 0.82 -24.31
N SER A 72 -4.38 0.37 -25.16
CA SER A 72 -4.91 1.22 -26.22
C SER A 72 -5.60 2.42 -25.58
N GLY A 73 -5.08 3.63 -25.83
CA GLY A 73 -5.66 4.86 -25.30
C GLY A 73 -6.99 5.20 -25.99
N LYS A 74 -7.55 6.38 -25.66
CA LYS A 74 -8.73 6.92 -26.36
C LYS A 74 -8.44 7.28 -27.83
N SER A 75 -7.16 7.40 -28.20
CA SER A 75 -6.69 7.61 -29.58
C SER A 75 -6.03 6.34 -30.11
N LEU A 76 -6.34 5.97 -31.36
CA LEU A 76 -5.76 4.81 -32.04
C LEU A 76 -4.25 4.94 -32.31
N VAL A 77 -3.70 6.16 -32.20
CA VAL A 77 -2.30 6.48 -32.53
C VAL A 77 -1.36 6.39 -31.32
N TYR A 78 -1.86 6.67 -30.11
CA TYR A 78 -1.03 6.68 -28.89
C TYR A 78 -1.46 5.58 -27.93
N LYS A 79 -0.52 4.67 -27.61
CA LYS A 79 -0.70 3.63 -26.59
C LYS A 79 -0.11 4.14 -25.28
N ASP A 80 -0.91 4.09 -24.21
CA ASP A 80 -0.39 4.32 -22.86
C ASP A 80 0.56 3.18 -22.49
N VAL A 81 1.77 3.51 -22.04
CA VAL A 81 2.76 2.52 -21.58
C VAL A 81 2.96 2.68 -20.06
N CYS A 82 2.94 1.55 -19.37
CA CYS A 82 3.32 1.45 -17.98
C CYS A 82 4.49 0.47 -17.85
N ASN A 83 5.62 0.95 -17.34
CA ASN A 83 6.78 0.15 -16.99
C ASN A 83 6.49 -0.66 -15.73
N ILE A 84 6.90 -1.92 -15.70
CA ILE A 84 6.74 -2.82 -14.55
C ILE A 84 8.11 -3.32 -14.15
N TRP A 85 8.48 -3.05 -12.90
CA TRP A 85 9.72 -3.49 -12.29
C TRP A 85 9.36 -4.50 -11.20
N GLU A 86 9.74 -5.76 -11.38
CA GLU A 86 9.56 -6.81 -10.38
C GLU A 86 10.87 -7.06 -9.64
N LEU A 87 10.85 -6.98 -8.31
CA LEU A 87 11.97 -7.36 -7.47
C LEU A 87 11.83 -8.82 -6.99
N GLY A 88 12.76 -9.65 -7.43
CA GLY A 88 12.98 -11.03 -6.99
C GLY A 88 13.98 -11.16 -5.83
N GLY A 89 14.21 -12.39 -5.39
CA GLY A 89 15.21 -12.69 -4.35
C GLY A 89 14.82 -12.37 -2.90
N GLY A 90 13.57 -11.97 -2.64
CA GLY A 90 13.14 -11.59 -1.29
C GLY A 90 13.90 -10.34 -0.82
N LEU A 91 14.42 -10.36 0.40
CA LEU A 91 15.06 -9.19 1.00
C LEU A 91 16.49 -8.91 0.49
N LEU A 92 17.13 -9.89 -0.15
CA LEU A 92 18.55 -9.84 -0.55
C LEU A 92 18.89 -8.65 -1.47
N PHE A 93 17.96 -8.26 -2.33
CA PHE A 93 18.18 -7.25 -3.36
C PHE A 93 17.39 -5.96 -3.12
N SER A 94 16.99 -5.69 -1.87
CA SER A 94 16.17 -4.51 -1.55
C SER A 94 16.81 -3.18 -1.94
N ASP A 95 18.14 -3.10 -2.02
CA ASP A 95 18.85 -1.88 -2.44
C ASP A 95 18.61 -1.52 -3.92
N ILE A 96 18.31 -2.54 -4.73
CA ILE A 96 18.04 -2.38 -6.17
C ILE A 96 16.68 -1.71 -6.41
N ALA A 97 15.79 -1.68 -5.39
CA ALA A 97 14.51 -0.94 -5.46
C ALA A 97 14.69 0.56 -5.73
N SER A 98 15.88 1.12 -5.48
CA SER A 98 16.18 2.52 -5.82
C SER A 98 16.30 2.79 -7.33
N VAL A 99 16.58 1.76 -8.15
CA VAL A 99 16.78 1.91 -9.60
C VAL A 99 15.49 2.35 -10.30
N PRO A 100 14.32 1.70 -10.11
CA PRO A 100 13.06 2.14 -10.71
C PRO A 100 12.62 3.54 -10.25
N ILE A 101 12.85 3.88 -8.98
CA ILE A 101 12.51 5.20 -8.41
C ILE A 101 13.31 6.29 -9.11
N LYS A 102 14.62 6.10 -9.27
CA LYS A 102 15.50 7.03 -10.00
C LYS A 102 15.14 7.11 -11.48
N TYR A 103 14.84 5.98 -12.10
CA TYR A 103 14.50 5.91 -13.53
C TYR A 103 13.18 6.62 -13.87
N SER A 104 12.20 6.60 -12.96
CA SER A 104 10.89 7.27 -13.16
C SER A 104 11.03 8.78 -13.42
N GLY A 105 12.10 9.41 -12.94
CA GLY A 105 12.37 10.85 -13.08
C GLY A 105 11.41 11.76 -12.30
N SER A 106 10.25 11.24 -11.88
CA SER A 106 9.28 11.91 -11.02
C SER A 106 8.62 10.89 -10.10
N LEU A 107 8.47 11.26 -8.82
CA LEU A 107 7.77 10.45 -7.81
C LEU A 107 6.25 10.37 -8.07
N ASN A 108 5.71 11.29 -8.87
CA ASN A 108 4.30 11.31 -9.25
C ASN A 108 3.95 10.30 -10.36
N LYS A 109 4.94 9.62 -10.93
CA LYS A 109 4.78 8.65 -12.04
C LYS A 109 4.99 7.20 -11.61
N ILE A 110 5.33 6.95 -10.35
CA ILE A 110 5.63 5.63 -9.83
C ILE A 110 4.68 5.24 -8.69
N ALA A 111 4.28 3.97 -8.64
CA ALA A 111 3.57 3.39 -7.53
C ALA A 111 4.24 2.11 -7.04
N VAL A 112 4.10 1.82 -5.75
CA VAL A 112 4.63 0.61 -5.12
C VAL A 112 3.50 -0.39 -4.88
N ILE A 113 3.74 -1.63 -5.30
CA ILE A 113 2.91 -2.79 -5.00
C ILE A 113 3.72 -3.74 -4.10
N LEU A 114 3.34 -3.85 -2.84
CA LEU A 114 3.96 -4.73 -1.85
C LEU A 114 3.12 -6.00 -1.68
N MET A 115 3.60 -7.13 -2.18
CA MET A 115 2.90 -8.41 -2.12
C MET A 115 3.46 -9.32 -1.03
N LEU A 116 2.65 -9.60 -0.03
CA LEU A 116 2.98 -10.40 1.15
C LEU A 116 2.45 -11.82 1.03
N ASP A 117 3.16 -12.81 1.57
CA ASP A 117 2.69 -14.20 1.61
C ASP A 117 1.87 -14.47 2.87
N LEU A 118 0.54 -14.51 2.76
CA LEU A 118 -0.34 -14.78 3.91
C LEU A 118 -0.21 -16.20 4.45
N SER A 119 0.37 -17.14 3.69
CA SER A 119 0.59 -18.51 4.16
C SER A 119 1.76 -18.65 5.14
N ASN A 120 2.58 -17.59 5.29
CA ASN A 120 3.73 -17.58 6.21
C ASN A 120 3.77 -16.27 7.01
N PRO A 121 2.98 -16.15 8.10
CA PRO A 121 2.91 -14.94 8.91
C PRO A 121 4.25 -14.50 9.50
N GLN A 122 5.11 -15.44 9.89
CA GLN A 122 6.44 -15.12 10.44
C GLN A 122 7.27 -14.32 9.43
N GLN A 123 7.34 -14.78 8.18
CA GLN A 123 8.07 -14.08 7.13
C GLN A 123 7.33 -12.83 6.64
N LEU A 124 5.99 -12.82 6.73
CA LEU A 124 5.15 -11.71 6.31
C LEU A 124 5.53 -10.41 7.03
N TRP A 125 5.65 -10.44 8.36
CA TRP A 125 5.96 -9.25 9.16
C TRP A 125 7.35 -8.69 8.85
N ILE A 126 8.35 -9.57 8.82
CA ILE A 126 9.73 -9.21 8.47
C ILE A 126 9.78 -8.55 7.07
N THR A 127 9.02 -9.11 6.12
CA THR A 127 8.98 -8.57 4.75
C THR A 127 8.31 -7.21 4.69
N LEU A 128 7.18 -7.05 5.40
CA LEU A 128 6.41 -5.82 5.44
C LEU A 128 7.23 -4.67 6.03
N GLU A 129 7.77 -4.86 7.23
CA GLU A 129 8.58 -3.86 7.93
C GLU A 129 9.81 -3.47 7.12
N HIS A 130 10.59 -4.45 6.65
CA HIS A 130 11.82 -4.21 5.89
C HIS A 130 11.57 -3.34 4.67
N TYR A 131 10.56 -3.67 3.84
CA TYR A 131 10.31 -2.92 2.62
C TYR A 131 9.72 -1.54 2.89
N LEU A 132 8.83 -1.39 3.87
CA LEU A 132 8.29 -0.07 4.22
C LEU A 132 9.41 0.87 4.66
N MET A 133 10.24 0.45 5.63
CA MET A 133 11.38 1.24 6.11
C MET A 133 12.38 1.54 4.99
N LYS A 134 12.72 0.53 4.18
CA LYS A 134 13.69 0.70 3.09
C LYS A 134 13.19 1.68 2.03
N LEU A 135 11.93 1.58 1.64
CA LEU A 135 11.34 2.45 0.62
C LEU A 135 11.19 3.88 1.13
N ILE A 136 10.72 4.07 2.38
CA ILE A 136 10.63 5.40 2.99
C ILE A 136 12.00 6.07 2.96
N LYS A 137 13.06 5.36 3.37
CA LYS A 137 14.44 5.87 3.31
C LYS A 137 14.89 6.23 1.88
N ILE A 138 14.65 5.37 0.90
CA ILE A 138 15.02 5.65 -0.50
C ILE A 138 14.26 6.89 -1.02
N LEU A 139 12.97 6.99 -0.69
CA LEU A 139 12.11 8.07 -1.17
C LEU A 139 12.44 9.40 -0.51
N SER A 140 12.76 9.41 0.80
CA SER A 140 13.20 10.62 1.49
C SER A 140 14.55 11.11 0.95
N GLU A 141 15.53 10.21 0.79
CA GLU A 141 16.83 10.54 0.20
C GLU A 141 16.70 11.10 -1.23
N TYR A 142 15.78 10.53 -2.03
CA TYR A 142 15.48 11.04 -3.37
C TYR A 142 14.82 12.42 -3.30
N ALA A 143 13.81 12.60 -2.45
CA ALA A 143 13.09 13.86 -2.31
C ALA A 143 14.02 15.00 -1.86
N ASP A 144 14.84 14.76 -0.83
CA ASP A 144 15.78 15.75 -0.29
C ASP A 144 16.83 16.15 -1.33
N LYS A 145 17.40 15.16 -2.02
CA LYS A 145 18.40 15.40 -3.08
C LYS A 145 17.86 16.25 -4.24
N HIS A 146 16.56 16.16 -4.51
CA HIS A 146 15.90 16.85 -5.62
C HIS A 146 15.06 18.05 -5.17
N GLY A 147 15.05 18.41 -3.88
CA GLY A 147 14.26 19.52 -3.34
C GLY A 147 12.74 19.33 -3.44
N LEU A 148 12.28 18.07 -3.39
CA LEU A 148 10.87 17.68 -3.60
C LEU A 148 10.12 17.38 -2.29
N SER A 149 10.73 17.57 -1.12
CA SER A 149 10.19 17.10 0.16
C SER A 149 8.81 17.71 0.49
N GLU A 150 8.61 19.00 0.21
CA GLU A 150 7.30 19.66 0.35
C GLU A 150 6.26 19.15 -0.67
N GLU A 151 6.67 19.00 -1.94
CA GLU A 151 5.80 18.50 -3.02
C GLU A 151 5.33 17.07 -2.71
N VAL A 152 6.24 16.20 -2.28
CA VAL A 152 5.95 14.81 -1.91
C VAL A 152 4.95 14.75 -0.77
N THR A 153 5.14 15.56 0.27
CA THR A 153 4.22 15.65 1.42
C THR A 153 2.85 16.16 1.01
N LYS A 154 2.80 17.21 0.19
CA LYS A 154 1.54 17.75 -0.33
C LYS A 154 0.81 16.70 -1.17
N ASN A 155 1.50 16.08 -2.12
CA ASN A 155 0.93 15.10 -3.03
C ASN A 155 0.48 13.83 -2.29
N SER A 156 1.15 13.43 -1.21
CA SER A 156 0.72 12.29 -0.39
C SER A 156 -0.59 12.54 0.33
N TRP A 157 -0.80 13.75 0.87
CA TRP A 157 -2.06 14.16 1.47
C TRP A 157 -3.18 14.38 0.45
N GLU A 158 -2.89 14.94 -0.74
CA GLU A 158 -3.89 15.13 -1.79
C GLU A 158 -4.48 13.81 -2.30
N ARG A 159 -3.67 12.73 -2.33
CA ARG A 159 -4.16 11.37 -2.65
C ARG A 159 -5.16 10.86 -1.63
N LEU A 160 -5.07 11.33 -0.39
CA LEU A 160 -5.98 11.00 0.70
C LEU A 160 -6.99 12.12 0.93
N SER A 161 -7.36 12.88 -0.11
CA SER A 161 -8.20 14.09 0.02
C SER A 161 -9.56 13.87 0.71
N GLY A 162 -10.08 12.64 0.77
CA GLY A 162 -11.24 12.28 1.59
C GLY A 162 -10.99 12.27 3.11
N MET A 163 -9.73 12.34 3.54
CA MET A 163 -9.30 12.22 4.93
C MET A 163 -8.98 13.56 5.60
N HIS A 164 -9.15 14.70 4.93
CA HIS A 164 -8.83 16.02 5.51
C HIS A 164 -9.61 16.32 6.81
N HIS A 165 -10.80 15.72 6.96
CA HIS A 165 -11.68 15.79 8.13
C HIS A 165 -11.76 14.46 8.91
N HIS A 166 -10.84 13.53 8.67
CA HIS A 166 -10.85 12.23 9.31
C HIS A 166 -10.39 12.34 10.77
N GLN A 167 -11.04 11.58 11.66
CA GLN A 167 -10.69 11.56 13.09
C GLN A 167 -9.25 11.11 13.37
N ASP A 168 -8.73 10.22 12.51
CA ASP A 168 -7.40 9.64 12.67
C ASP A 168 -6.28 10.46 12.01
N LYS A 169 -6.58 11.64 11.44
CA LYS A 169 -5.63 12.43 10.64
C LYS A 169 -4.29 12.69 11.35
N SER A 170 -4.30 12.91 12.67
CA SER A 170 -3.10 13.19 13.45
C SER A 170 -2.16 12.00 13.63
N PHE A 171 -2.62 10.79 13.31
CA PHE A 171 -1.89 9.54 13.52
C PHE A 171 -1.54 8.83 12.20
N ILE A 172 -1.88 9.46 11.07
CA ILE A 172 -1.60 8.95 9.73
C ILE A 172 -0.35 9.66 9.22
N GLU A 173 0.58 8.86 8.70
CA GLU A 173 1.78 9.30 8.00
C GLU A 173 1.71 8.78 6.56
N PRO A 174 1.09 9.56 5.63
CA PRO A 174 0.84 9.07 4.28
C PRO A 174 2.14 8.68 3.58
N PHE A 175 2.14 7.49 2.96
CA PHE A 175 3.30 7.02 2.22
C PHE A 175 3.67 8.01 1.10
N PRO A 176 4.96 8.31 0.85
CA PRO A 176 5.38 9.36 -0.08
C PRO A 176 4.82 9.25 -1.51
N ILE A 177 4.65 8.03 -2.00
CA ILE A 177 4.07 7.69 -3.32
C ILE A 177 2.86 6.75 -3.15
N PRO A 178 2.04 6.48 -4.18
CA PRO A 178 0.94 5.52 -4.06
C PRO A 178 1.44 4.12 -3.63
N LEU A 179 0.80 3.55 -2.61
CA LEU A 179 1.11 2.24 -2.04
C LEU A 179 -0.11 1.31 -2.12
N LEU A 180 0.10 0.10 -2.65
CA LEU A 180 -0.85 -1.02 -2.63
C LEU A 180 -0.22 -2.19 -1.88
N ILE A 181 -0.83 -2.61 -0.78
CA ILE A 181 -0.45 -3.82 -0.04
C ILE A 181 -1.37 -4.96 -0.47
N ILE A 182 -0.78 -6.05 -0.95
CA ILE A 182 -1.49 -7.24 -1.40
C ILE A 182 -1.14 -8.43 -0.50
N GLY A 183 -2.14 -9.00 0.18
CA GLY A 183 -2.02 -10.30 0.83
C GLY A 183 -2.22 -11.44 -0.18
N GLY A 184 -1.14 -12.07 -0.63
CA GLY A 184 -1.17 -13.21 -1.55
C GLY A 184 -1.49 -14.54 -0.86
N LYS A 185 -1.83 -15.56 -1.67
CA LYS A 185 -2.21 -16.91 -1.22
C LYS A 185 -3.41 -16.96 -0.25
N TYR A 186 -4.42 -16.12 -0.49
CA TYR A 186 -5.64 -16.12 0.32
C TYR A 186 -6.34 -17.49 0.38
N ASP A 187 -6.19 -18.34 -0.66
CA ASP A 187 -6.73 -19.70 -0.70
C ASP A 187 -6.18 -20.62 0.41
N VAL A 188 -4.97 -20.33 0.89
CA VAL A 188 -4.34 -21.00 2.04
C VAL A 188 -4.76 -20.31 3.33
N PHE A 189 -4.63 -18.98 3.38
CA PHE A 189 -4.95 -18.17 4.56
C PHE A 189 -6.41 -18.32 5.04
N LYS A 190 -7.37 -18.50 4.13
CA LYS A 190 -8.78 -18.73 4.49
C LYS A 190 -9.00 -19.98 5.37
N GLN A 191 -8.02 -20.87 5.46
CA GLN A 191 -8.07 -22.09 6.27
C GLN A 191 -7.45 -21.92 7.66
N PHE A 192 -6.84 -20.76 7.96
CA PHE A 192 -6.22 -20.49 9.26
C PHE A 192 -7.27 -20.36 10.36
N ASP A 193 -6.82 -20.48 11.60
CA ASP A 193 -7.66 -20.31 12.77
C ASP A 193 -8.17 -18.86 12.90
N ILE A 194 -9.28 -18.70 13.62
CA ILE A 194 -9.98 -17.41 13.75
C ILE A 194 -9.09 -16.37 14.43
N GLU A 195 -8.33 -16.77 15.45
CA GLU A 195 -7.45 -15.89 16.21
C GLU A 195 -6.31 -15.34 15.32
N ASP A 196 -5.64 -16.23 14.58
CA ASP A 196 -4.61 -15.85 13.61
C ASP A 196 -5.17 -14.91 12.53
N LYS A 197 -6.35 -15.23 11.98
CA LYS A 197 -7.00 -14.37 10.98
C LYS A 197 -7.30 -12.99 11.54
N LYS A 198 -7.86 -12.91 12.75
CA LYS A 198 -8.21 -11.65 13.42
C LYS A 198 -6.94 -10.81 13.60
N LEU A 199 -5.89 -11.39 14.18
CA LEU A 199 -4.62 -10.71 14.40
C LEU A 199 -4.00 -10.21 13.09
N ILE A 200 -3.82 -11.10 12.11
CA ILE A 200 -3.17 -10.75 10.83
C ILE A 200 -3.95 -9.66 10.10
N CYS A 201 -5.29 -9.77 10.06
CA CYS A 201 -6.14 -8.76 9.41
C CYS A 201 -6.09 -7.42 10.16
N GLN A 202 -6.17 -7.41 11.49
CA GLN A 202 -6.09 -6.18 12.28
C GLN A 202 -4.73 -5.48 12.08
N THR A 203 -3.62 -6.21 12.15
CA THR A 203 -2.28 -5.65 11.96
C THR A 203 -2.10 -5.10 10.54
N LEU A 204 -2.51 -5.85 9.51
CA LEU A 204 -2.41 -5.37 8.13
C LEU A 204 -3.30 -4.15 7.86
N ARG A 205 -4.51 -4.13 8.41
CA ARG A 205 -5.41 -2.97 8.33
C ARG A 205 -4.82 -1.75 9.02
N ASN A 206 -4.30 -1.93 10.23
CA ASN A 206 -3.65 -0.88 11.01
C ASN A 206 -2.51 -0.23 10.21
N ILE A 207 -1.54 -1.03 9.75
CA ILE A 207 -0.39 -0.55 8.97
C ILE A 207 -0.85 0.11 7.67
N SER A 208 -1.82 -0.48 6.96
CA SER A 208 -2.31 0.09 5.71
C SER A 208 -2.97 1.45 5.95
N HIS A 209 -3.76 1.59 7.02
CA HIS A 209 -4.39 2.85 7.39
C HIS A 209 -3.37 3.92 7.79
N SER A 210 -2.40 3.57 8.64
CA SER A 210 -1.33 4.49 9.07
C SER A 210 -0.55 5.07 7.88
N TYR A 211 -0.30 4.28 6.84
CA TYR A 211 0.42 4.74 5.63
C TYR A 211 -0.50 5.25 4.52
N GLY A 212 -1.82 5.26 4.70
CA GLY A 212 -2.78 5.60 3.64
C GLY A 212 -2.67 4.68 2.41
N ALA A 213 -2.37 3.40 2.63
CA ALA A 213 -2.26 2.39 1.60
C ALA A 213 -3.61 1.72 1.31
N THR A 214 -3.80 1.24 0.08
CA THR A 214 -4.88 0.29 -0.21
C THR A 214 -4.46 -1.10 0.22
N LEU A 215 -5.34 -1.86 0.88
CA LEU A 215 -5.13 -3.26 1.26
C LEU A 215 -6.08 -4.18 0.48
N VAL A 216 -5.55 -5.24 -0.11
CA VAL A 216 -6.37 -6.26 -0.80
C VAL A 216 -5.83 -7.66 -0.59
N PHE A 217 -6.73 -8.64 -0.43
CA PHE A 217 -6.37 -10.05 -0.45
C PHE A 217 -6.55 -10.66 -1.84
N TYR A 218 -5.59 -11.50 -2.21
CA TYR A 218 -5.41 -12.06 -3.54
C TYR A 218 -5.11 -13.56 -3.47
N SER A 219 -5.64 -14.30 -4.43
CA SER A 219 -5.20 -15.66 -4.74
C SER A 219 -5.23 -15.86 -6.25
N SER A 220 -4.20 -16.49 -6.80
CA SER A 220 -4.18 -16.93 -8.20
C SER A 220 -5.14 -18.10 -8.48
N LYS A 221 -5.63 -18.77 -7.43
CA LYS A 221 -6.57 -19.89 -7.53
C LYS A 221 -8.05 -19.46 -7.49
N ASP A 222 -8.31 -18.17 -7.25
CA ASP A 222 -9.64 -17.60 -7.21
C ASP A 222 -9.80 -16.59 -8.36
N GLN A 223 -10.67 -16.90 -9.33
CA GLN A 223 -10.85 -16.06 -10.53
C GLN A 223 -11.40 -14.66 -10.21
N VAL A 224 -12.21 -14.52 -9.15
CA VAL A 224 -12.76 -13.22 -8.73
C VAL A 224 -11.66 -12.36 -8.14
N LEU A 225 -10.82 -12.95 -7.27
CA LEU A 225 -9.68 -12.24 -6.68
C LEU A 225 -8.58 -11.94 -7.71
N LEU A 226 -8.36 -12.85 -8.66
CA LEU A 226 -7.42 -12.64 -9.77
C LEU A 226 -7.85 -11.45 -10.65
N LYS A 227 -9.13 -11.39 -11.01
CA LYS A 227 -9.70 -10.26 -11.76
C LYS A 227 -9.53 -8.96 -10.98
N ARG A 228 -9.90 -8.94 -9.69
CA ARG A 228 -9.76 -7.76 -8.83
C ARG A 228 -8.30 -7.28 -8.73
N GLY A 229 -7.35 -8.20 -8.60
CA GLY A 229 -5.92 -7.88 -8.61
C GLY A 229 -5.50 -7.21 -9.92
N LYS A 230 -5.91 -7.74 -11.07
CA LYS A 230 -5.62 -7.14 -12.39
C LYS A 230 -6.22 -5.75 -12.55
N ASP A 231 -7.47 -5.59 -12.14
CA ASP A 231 -8.19 -4.31 -12.23
C ASP A 231 -7.47 -3.23 -11.38
N LEU A 232 -7.02 -3.60 -10.17
CA LEU A 232 -6.23 -2.71 -9.31
C LEU A 232 -4.86 -2.38 -9.90
N LEU A 233 -4.08 -3.36 -10.39
CA LEU A 233 -2.80 -3.06 -11.02
C LEU A 233 -2.98 -2.17 -12.25
N THR A 234 -4.04 -2.38 -13.04
CA THR A 234 -4.37 -1.53 -14.18
C THR A 234 -4.72 -0.11 -13.73
N GLN A 235 -5.43 0.04 -12.61
CA GLN A 235 -5.72 1.34 -12.02
C GLN A 235 -4.44 2.07 -11.63
N TYR A 236 -3.54 1.43 -10.91
CA TYR A 236 -2.27 2.04 -10.52
C TYR A 236 -1.36 2.29 -11.73
N ALA A 237 -1.38 1.41 -12.73
CA ALA A 237 -0.60 1.55 -13.96
C ALA A 237 -1.00 2.77 -14.81
N PHE A 238 -2.27 3.18 -14.76
CA PHE A 238 -2.82 4.18 -15.68
C PHE A 238 -3.68 5.27 -15.02
N TYR A 239 -3.68 5.36 -13.69
CA TYR A 239 -4.52 6.28 -12.88
C TYR A 239 -5.98 6.33 -13.33
N THR A 240 -6.58 5.18 -13.65
CA THR A 240 -8.00 5.17 -14.02
C THR A 240 -8.85 5.41 -12.80
N SER A 241 -9.67 6.46 -12.81
CA SER A 241 -10.77 6.61 -11.87
C SER A 241 -11.75 5.45 -12.06
N ILE A 242 -11.71 4.46 -11.19
CA ILE A 242 -12.78 3.46 -11.10
C ILE A 242 -13.86 4.09 -10.24
N SER A 243 -15.02 4.38 -10.84
CA SER A 243 -16.23 4.91 -10.16
C SER A 243 -16.82 3.98 -9.08
N ASN A 244 -16.17 2.84 -8.82
CA ASN A 244 -16.65 1.76 -7.96
C ASN A 244 -15.63 1.29 -6.89
N VAL A 245 -14.46 1.94 -6.73
CA VAL A 245 -13.47 1.54 -5.70
C VAL A 245 -14.08 1.62 -4.29
N ASN A 246 -14.94 2.61 -4.04
CA ASN A 246 -15.57 2.81 -2.75
C ASN A 246 -16.88 2.01 -2.56
N LYS A 247 -17.30 1.21 -3.54
CA LYS A 247 -18.61 0.52 -3.49
C LYS A 247 -18.58 -0.89 -2.88
N ASN A 248 -17.40 -1.49 -2.70
CA ASN A 248 -17.27 -2.88 -2.25
C ASN A 248 -16.22 -3.05 -1.15
N ILE A 249 -16.18 -2.15 -0.16
CA ILE A 249 -15.27 -2.26 0.99
C ILE A 249 -15.56 -3.56 1.74
N VAL A 250 -14.53 -4.36 2.00
CA VAL A 250 -14.60 -5.60 2.78
C VAL A 250 -13.57 -5.54 3.90
N GLN A 251 -14.06 -5.31 5.12
CA GLN A 251 -13.26 -5.20 6.35
C GLN A 251 -13.36 -6.46 7.25
N ASP A 252 -14.33 -7.34 6.98
CA ASP A 252 -14.57 -8.59 7.69
C ASP A 252 -13.39 -9.56 7.49
N PHE A 253 -12.72 -9.94 8.59
CA PHE A 253 -11.54 -10.81 8.58
C PHE A 253 -11.84 -12.25 8.13
N LEU A 254 -13.11 -12.65 8.07
CA LEU A 254 -13.54 -13.94 7.51
C LEU A 254 -13.60 -13.91 5.98
N LYS A 255 -13.56 -12.73 5.36
CA LYS A 255 -13.66 -12.51 3.91
C LYS A 255 -12.34 -12.00 3.34
N PRO A 256 -12.12 -12.10 2.02
CA PRO A 256 -10.95 -11.51 1.40
C PRO A 256 -11.02 -9.99 1.50
N LEU A 257 -10.12 -9.40 2.29
CA LEU A 257 -10.10 -7.95 2.54
C LEU A 257 -9.99 -7.15 1.25
N PHE A 258 -10.68 -6.03 1.22
CA PHE A 258 -10.56 -5.01 0.19
C PHE A 258 -10.88 -3.66 0.81
N ILE A 259 -9.84 -2.87 1.07
CA ILE A 259 -9.92 -1.63 1.83
C ILE A 259 -9.13 -0.58 1.04
N PRO A 260 -9.83 0.28 0.29
CA PRO A 260 -9.22 1.44 -0.35
C PRO A 260 -8.52 2.34 0.65
N ALA A 261 -7.47 3.03 0.20
CA ALA A 261 -6.81 4.06 0.99
C ALA A 261 -7.81 5.10 1.53
N GLY A 262 -7.81 5.31 2.84
CA GLY A 262 -8.69 6.24 3.53
C GLY A 262 -10.13 5.77 3.77
N ALA A 263 -10.43 4.49 3.51
CA ALA A 263 -11.74 3.89 3.77
C ALA A 263 -11.83 3.12 5.11
N ASP A 264 -10.78 3.15 5.93
CA ASP A 264 -10.71 2.49 7.24
C ASP A 264 -10.58 3.51 8.38
N SER A 265 -10.64 3.05 9.63
CA SER A 265 -10.34 3.86 10.81
C SER A 265 -9.80 2.99 11.96
N PHE A 266 -8.97 3.55 12.84
CA PHE A 266 -8.44 2.79 13.99
C PHE A 266 -9.55 2.23 14.88
N GLN A 267 -10.64 2.99 15.03
CA GLN A 267 -11.85 2.56 15.74
C GLN A 267 -12.51 1.32 15.09
N GLN A 268 -12.64 1.27 13.76
CA GLN A 268 -13.22 0.12 13.04
C GLN A 268 -12.29 -1.10 13.02
N ILE A 269 -10.99 -0.89 13.22
CA ILE A 269 -10.00 -1.97 13.32
C ILE A 269 -9.98 -2.57 14.74
N GLY A 270 -10.33 -1.77 15.76
CA GLY A 270 -10.28 -2.16 17.17
C GLY A 270 -8.90 -1.95 17.79
N VAL A 271 -8.13 -1.00 17.28
CA VAL A 271 -6.81 -0.60 17.82
C VAL A 271 -6.87 0.85 18.27
N SER A 272 -6.13 1.18 19.32
CA SER A 272 -5.88 2.58 19.65
C SER A 272 -4.90 3.18 18.64
N PRO A 273 -4.95 4.50 18.38
CA PRO A 273 -3.97 5.17 17.53
C PRO A 273 -2.52 5.04 18.04
N SER A 274 -2.35 4.69 19.31
CA SER A 274 -1.07 4.43 19.98
C SER A 274 -0.52 3.01 19.70
N GLY A 275 -1.22 2.19 18.92
CA GLY A 275 -0.82 0.83 18.59
C GLY A 275 -1.13 -0.23 19.66
N SER A 276 -1.83 0.14 20.75
CA SER A 276 -2.34 -0.86 21.69
C SER A 276 -3.63 -1.46 21.16
N LEU A 277 -3.73 -2.80 21.18
CA LEU A 277 -5.00 -3.49 21.02
C LEU A 277 -5.93 -2.97 22.12
N GLN A 278 -7.14 -2.53 21.77
CA GLN A 278 -8.15 -2.31 22.79
C GLN A 278 -8.51 -3.69 23.32
N GLU A 279 -8.00 -4.03 24.51
CA GLU A 279 -8.52 -5.18 25.24
C GLU A 279 -10.03 -4.97 25.39
N GLU A 280 -10.83 -5.91 24.88
CA GLU A 280 -12.24 -6.02 25.25
C GLU A 280 -12.27 -5.95 26.78
N SER A 281 -13.16 -5.12 27.34
CA SER A 281 -13.24 -4.83 28.77
C SER A 281 -13.22 -6.11 29.61
N VAL A 282 -12.03 -6.54 30.00
CA VAL A 282 -11.83 -7.51 31.06
C VAL A 282 -12.31 -6.76 32.30
N PHE A 283 -13.31 -7.32 32.98
CA PHE A 283 -13.69 -6.89 34.32
C PHE A 283 -12.39 -6.68 35.10
N THR A 284 -12.06 -5.43 35.40
CA THR A 284 -10.91 -5.11 36.23
C THR A 284 -11.21 -5.69 37.60
N VAL A 285 -10.73 -6.91 37.85
CA VAL A 285 -10.69 -7.47 39.20
C VAL A 285 -9.76 -6.54 39.97
N PRO A 286 -10.23 -5.86 41.03
CA PRO A 286 -9.37 -5.03 41.84
C PRO A 286 -8.19 -5.87 42.35
N GLU A 287 -6.97 -5.31 42.33
CA GLU A 287 -5.75 -5.99 42.83
C GLU A 287 -5.88 -6.50 44.28
N ASP A 288 -6.89 -6.04 45.01
CA ASP A 288 -7.22 -6.45 46.37
C ASP A 288 -8.75 -6.52 46.53
N PRO A 289 -9.37 -7.71 46.50
CA PRO A 289 -10.81 -7.90 46.69
C PRO A 289 -11.31 -7.30 48.00
N ALA A 290 -10.47 -7.25 49.05
CA ALA A 290 -10.84 -6.72 50.36
C ALA A 290 -10.96 -5.19 50.41
N LYS A 291 -10.58 -4.47 49.34
CA LYS A 291 -10.74 -3.00 49.22
C LYS A 291 -11.87 -2.59 48.28
N ASP A 292 -12.56 -3.55 47.66
CA ASP A 292 -13.72 -3.26 46.85
C ASP A 292 -14.92 -2.93 47.76
N LYS A 293 -15.51 -1.75 47.55
CA LYS A 293 -16.69 -1.29 48.29
C LYS A 293 -17.94 -2.15 48.03
N HIS A 294 -17.93 -2.98 47.00
CA HIS A 294 -19.03 -3.88 46.64
C HIS A 294 -18.74 -5.35 46.94
N PHE A 295 -17.59 -5.67 47.53
CA PHE A 295 -17.22 -7.03 47.91
C PHE A 295 -17.48 -7.23 49.40
N GLU A 296 -18.54 -7.97 49.71
CA GLU A 296 -18.90 -8.37 51.07
C GLU A 296 -18.52 -9.83 51.28
N GLU A 297 -17.87 -10.15 52.41
CA GLU A 297 -17.56 -11.53 52.81
C GLU A 297 -18.31 -11.84 54.11
N PRO A 298 -19.55 -12.37 54.03
CA PRO A 298 -20.45 -12.45 55.18
C PRO A 298 -19.86 -13.16 56.40
N GLY A 299 -18.99 -14.15 56.19
CA GLY A 299 -18.33 -14.87 57.29
C GLY A 299 -17.25 -14.07 58.01
N LEU A 300 -16.46 -13.28 57.28
CA LEU A 300 -15.37 -12.47 57.84
C LEU A 300 -15.88 -11.16 58.45
N ASP A 301 -16.89 -10.55 57.84
CA ASP A 301 -17.53 -9.34 58.36
C ASP A 301 -18.27 -9.59 59.69
N LEU A 302 -18.86 -10.78 59.84
CA LEU A 302 -19.45 -11.23 61.12
C LEU A 302 -18.39 -11.42 62.22
N LEU A 303 -17.19 -11.90 61.88
CA LEU A 303 -16.09 -12.06 62.84
C LEU A 303 -15.48 -10.71 63.23
N ILE A 304 -15.38 -9.75 62.30
CA ILE A 304 -14.87 -8.40 62.58
C ILE A 304 -15.86 -7.61 63.45
N SER A 305 -17.16 -7.72 63.19
CA SER A 305 -18.20 -7.06 64.01
C SER A 305 -18.31 -7.63 65.42
N GLN A 306 -18.01 -8.91 65.63
CA GLN A 306 -17.92 -9.50 66.97
C GLN A 306 -16.66 -9.10 67.74
N LYS A 307 -15.60 -8.65 67.06
CA LYS A 307 -14.33 -8.27 67.67
C LYS A 307 -14.26 -6.79 68.04
N ASN A 308 -15.13 -5.97 67.45
CA ASN A 308 -15.21 -4.53 67.66
C ASN A 308 -16.38 -4.11 68.58
N ASN A 309 -17.08 -5.07 69.19
CA ASN A 309 -18.01 -4.91 70.32
C ASN A 309 -17.38 -5.50 71.59
#